data_AF-A0A7K0BLL5-F1
#
_entry.id   AF-A0A7K0BLL5-F1
#
_cell.length_a   1.000
_cell.length_b   1.000
_cell.length_c   1.000
_cell.angle_alpha   90.00
_cell.angle_beta   90.00
_cell.angle_gamma   90.00
#
_symmetry.space_group_name_H-M   'P 1'
#
loop_
_entity.id
_entity.type
_entity.pdbx_description
1 polymer ?
#
loop_
_entity_poly.entity_id
_entity_poly.type
_entity_poly.pdbx_seq_one_letter_code
_entity_poly.pdbx_strand_id
1 'polypeptide(L)'
;MKLNILLLLLISSLFSSCALKPIQSEFKLQRTFSDPVIIGEFDNGKILIYNGAGFNHKIDNSSFINVWINNKPLGQLMSNEFAVIYLLPGKYEFKLVHKDIKNFTSIHTIEIDNDTKIICVKPTITSNKAEITNIIPNNFHLFRNIIRQK
;
A
#
# COMPACT_ATOMS: atom_id res chain seq x y z
N MET A 1 16.76 -15.83 -42.88
CA MET A 1 17.25 -14.66 -42.11
C MET A 1 16.12 -13.80 -41.51
N LYS A 2 15.07 -13.43 -42.26
CA LYS A 2 14.01 -12.53 -41.74
C LYS A 2 13.17 -13.10 -40.57
N LEU A 3 12.87 -14.41 -40.57
CA LEU A 3 12.06 -15.04 -39.52
C LEU A 3 12.80 -15.12 -38.16
N ASN A 4 14.10 -15.43 -38.18
CA ASN A 4 14.90 -15.52 -36.96
C ASN A 4 15.09 -14.15 -36.30
N ILE A 5 15.19 -13.07 -37.10
CA ILE A 5 15.28 -11.69 -36.60
C ILE A 5 13.94 -11.25 -36.00
N LEU A 6 12.81 -11.60 -36.63
CA LEU A 6 11.47 -11.31 -36.11
C LEU A 6 11.20 -12.04 -34.79
N LEU A 7 11.62 -13.31 -34.69
CA LEU A 7 11.51 -14.09 -33.45
C LEU A 7 12.37 -13.49 -32.33
N LEU A 8 13.57 -13.01 -32.65
CA LEU A 8 14.46 -12.34 -31.68
C LEU A 8 13.86 -11.03 -31.16
N LEU A 9 13.22 -10.25 -32.03
CA LEU A 9 12.54 -9.00 -31.68
C LEU A 9 11.27 -9.25 -30.83
N LEU A 10 10.54 -10.34 -31.11
CA LEU A 10 9.39 -10.74 -30.31
C LEU A 10 9.82 -11.16 -28.89
N ILE A 11 10.90 -11.94 -28.79
CA ILE A 11 11.46 -12.41 -27.50
C ILE A 11 12.04 -11.25 -26.69
N SER A 12 12.73 -10.29 -27.32
CA SER A 12 13.30 -9.13 -26.61
C SER A 12 12.22 -8.17 -26.07
N SER A 13 11.05 -8.09 -26.72
CA SER A 13 9.92 -7.28 -26.24
C SER A 13 9.27 -7.83 -24.96
N LEU A 14 9.38 -9.14 -24.70
CA LEU A 14 8.78 -9.80 -23.52
C LEU A 14 9.53 -9.48 -22.21
N PHE A 15 10.79 -9.02 -22.28
CA PHE A 15 11.59 -8.71 -21.09
C PHE A 15 11.46 -7.26 -20.58
N SER A 16 10.59 -6.44 -21.19
CA SER A 16 10.40 -5.04 -20.81
C SER A 16 9.40 -4.81 -19.67
N SER A 17 8.95 -5.86 -18.98
CA SER A 17 8.03 -5.71 -17.85
C SER A 17 8.74 -5.06 -16.67
N CYS A 18 8.74 -3.73 -16.63
CA CYS A 18 9.32 -2.94 -15.55
C CYS A 18 8.40 -3.07 -14.33
N ALA A 19 8.58 -4.09 -13.49
CA ALA A 19 7.84 -4.26 -12.24
C ALA A 19 7.90 -2.97 -11.39
N LEU A 20 6.84 -2.66 -10.64
CA LEU A 20 6.84 -1.48 -9.77
C LEU A 20 7.85 -1.74 -8.65
N LYS A 21 8.88 -0.90 -8.58
CA LYS A 21 9.93 -1.08 -7.57
C LYS A 21 9.34 -0.82 -6.18
N PRO A 22 9.62 -1.68 -5.19
CA PRO A 22 9.35 -1.37 -3.80
C PRO A 22 10.05 -0.07 -3.39
N ILE A 23 9.37 0.72 -2.56
CA ILE A 23 9.90 1.96 -2.00
C ILE A 23 10.24 1.77 -0.53
N GLN A 24 11.36 2.35 -0.10
CA GLN A 24 11.78 2.31 1.31
C GLN A 24 11.03 3.36 2.11
N SER A 25 10.60 3.00 3.33
CA SER A 25 9.94 3.93 4.26
C SER A 25 10.90 5.00 4.75
N GLU A 26 10.46 6.26 4.72
CA GLU A 26 11.04 7.39 5.47
C GLU A 26 10.35 7.62 6.82
N PHE A 27 9.30 6.87 7.12
CA PHE A 27 8.61 6.91 8.41
C PHE A 27 9.25 5.95 9.42
N LYS A 28 9.22 6.35 10.70
CA LYS A 28 9.50 5.46 11.83
C LYS A 28 8.33 4.50 12.02
N LEU A 29 8.40 3.34 11.35
CA LEU A 29 7.40 2.30 11.45
C LEU A 29 7.40 1.69 12.86
N GLN A 30 6.21 1.52 13.44
CA GLN A 30 6.06 0.86 14.75
C GLN A 30 5.87 -0.64 14.60
N ARG A 31 6.67 -1.42 15.35
CA ARG A 31 6.53 -2.87 15.45
C ARG A 31 5.30 -3.19 16.28
N THR A 32 4.46 -4.08 15.75
CA THR A 32 3.31 -4.63 16.46
C THR A 32 3.38 -6.15 16.29
N PHE A 33 3.39 -6.87 17.41
CA PHE A 33 3.33 -8.33 17.41
C PHE A 33 1.85 -8.73 17.41
N SER A 34 1.44 -9.51 16.41
CA SER A 34 0.23 -10.36 16.32
C SER A 34 -1.03 -9.95 17.10
N ASP A 35 -2.10 -9.78 16.33
CA ASP A 35 -3.47 -9.40 16.70
C ASP A 35 -3.66 -7.97 17.23
N PRO A 36 -4.75 -7.30 16.80
CA PRO A 36 -5.03 -5.93 17.18
C PRO A 36 -5.72 -5.92 18.55
N VAL A 37 -5.00 -6.40 19.57
CA VAL A 37 -5.37 -6.17 20.98
C VAL A 37 -5.29 -4.66 21.32
N ILE A 38 -4.89 -3.83 20.37
CA ILE A 38 -4.56 -2.43 20.58
C ILE A 38 -5.43 -1.51 19.72
N ILE A 39 -6.74 -1.74 19.63
CA ILE A 39 -7.65 -0.61 19.28
C ILE A 39 -7.66 0.43 20.42
N GLY A 40 -7.29 0.01 21.63
CA GLY A 40 -7.19 0.84 22.84
C GLY A 40 -5.91 1.68 23.00
N GLU A 41 -4.88 1.56 22.14
CA GLU A 41 -3.72 2.49 22.20
C GLU A 41 -3.47 3.27 20.90
N PHE A 42 -4.43 3.33 19.97
CA PHE A 42 -4.37 4.29 18.84
C PHE A 42 -4.77 5.72 19.27
N ASP A 43 -4.54 6.07 20.54
CA ASP A 43 -4.69 7.43 21.01
C ASP A 43 -3.40 8.22 20.72
N ASN A 44 -3.53 9.56 20.69
CA ASN A 44 -2.45 10.52 20.44
C ASN A 44 -1.84 10.52 19.03
N GLY A 45 -2.49 9.99 17.99
CA GLY A 45 -1.99 10.10 16.61
C GLY A 45 -1.20 8.90 16.09
N LYS A 46 -1.27 7.73 16.76
CA LYS A 46 -0.87 6.47 16.13
C LYS A 46 -1.93 6.07 15.10
N ILE A 47 -1.52 5.86 13.86
CA ILE A 47 -2.42 5.53 12.75
C ILE A 47 -1.98 4.23 12.10
N LEU A 48 -2.95 3.32 11.95
CA LEU A 48 -2.80 2.11 11.18
C LEU A 48 -3.24 2.36 9.74
N ILE A 49 -2.35 2.07 8.79
CA ILE A 49 -2.62 2.16 7.35
C ILE A 49 -2.50 0.76 6.78
N TYR A 50 -3.59 0.21 6.24
CA TYR A 50 -3.61 -1.15 5.70
C TYR A 50 -4.01 -1.18 4.23
N ASN A 51 -3.53 -2.20 3.52
CA ASN A 51 -3.98 -2.47 2.17
C ASN A 51 -5.29 -3.28 2.18
N GLY A 52 -6.38 -2.66 1.75
CA GLY A 52 -7.71 -3.26 1.65
C GLY A 52 -7.96 -4.10 0.38
N ALA A 53 -6.93 -4.41 -0.41
CA ALA A 53 -7.04 -5.32 -1.55
C ALA A 53 -7.40 -6.73 -1.06
N GLY A 54 -8.56 -7.23 -1.49
CA GLY A 54 -9.02 -8.59 -1.17
C GLY A 54 -8.14 -9.69 -1.76
N PHE A 55 -8.35 -10.93 -1.33
CA PHE A 55 -7.59 -12.12 -1.76
C PHE A 55 -7.51 -12.30 -3.27
N ASN A 56 -8.55 -11.89 -4.02
CA ASN A 56 -8.61 -12.06 -5.47
C ASN A 56 -7.49 -11.29 -6.20
N HIS A 57 -7.01 -10.18 -5.63
CA HIS A 57 -5.90 -9.38 -6.20
C HIS A 57 -4.50 -9.96 -5.90
N LYS A 58 -4.40 -11.09 -5.17
CA LYS A 58 -3.11 -11.79 -4.99
C LYS A 58 -2.72 -12.63 -6.19
N ILE A 59 -3.69 -13.09 -6.99
CA ILE A 59 -3.47 -14.10 -8.03
C ILE A 59 -2.73 -13.51 -9.24
N ASP A 60 -2.95 -12.23 -9.55
CA ASP A 60 -2.33 -11.52 -10.68
C ASP A 60 -1.20 -10.57 -10.27
N ASN A 61 -0.81 -10.57 -8.99
CA ASN A 61 0.20 -9.69 -8.42
C ASN A 61 -0.13 -8.17 -8.55
N SER A 62 -1.38 -7.78 -8.84
CA SER A 62 -1.81 -6.38 -8.97
C SER A 62 -2.15 -5.71 -7.62
N SER A 63 -2.14 -6.48 -6.54
CA SER A 63 -2.60 -6.03 -5.22
C SER A 63 -1.68 -5.06 -4.49
N PHE A 64 -0.42 -4.87 -4.89
CA PHE A 64 0.48 -4.00 -4.14
C PHE A 64 0.21 -2.52 -4.41
N ILE A 65 0.38 -1.70 -3.39
CA ILE A 65 0.22 -0.26 -3.48
C ILE A 65 1.40 0.45 -2.80
N ASN A 66 2.07 1.33 -3.55
CA ASN A 66 3.06 2.23 -3.00
C ASN A 66 2.34 3.46 -2.43
N VAL A 67 2.71 3.85 -1.22
CA VAL A 67 2.06 4.93 -0.47
C VAL A 67 3.07 6.02 -0.16
N TRP A 68 2.72 7.27 -0.45
CA TRP A 68 3.42 8.46 0.01
C TRP A 68 2.45 9.34 0.79
N ILE A 69 2.96 9.99 1.82
CA ILE A 69 2.22 10.93 2.67
C ILE A 69 3.03 12.23 2.71
N ASN A 70 2.47 13.34 2.22
CA ASN A 70 3.17 14.62 2.05
C ASN A 70 4.54 14.44 1.36
N ASN A 71 4.52 13.73 0.23
CA ASN A 71 5.69 13.39 -0.59
C ASN A 71 6.76 12.51 0.10
N LYS A 72 6.54 12.05 1.33
CA LYS A 72 7.41 11.09 2.03
C LYS A 72 6.94 9.66 1.77
N PRO A 73 7.79 8.72 1.35
CA PRO A 73 7.42 7.34 1.13
C PRO A 73 7.13 6.64 2.46
N LEU A 74 5.93 6.08 2.59
CA LEU A 74 5.58 5.15 3.66
C LEU A 74 6.13 3.75 3.37
N GLY A 75 6.10 3.33 2.11
CA GLY A 75 6.45 1.98 1.72
C GLY A 75 5.50 1.41 0.68
N GLN A 76 5.79 0.17 0.29
CA GLN A 76 4.87 -0.67 -0.46
C GLN A 76 4.08 -1.55 0.50
N LEU A 77 2.75 -1.58 0.37
CA LEU A 77 1.88 -2.48 1.10
C LEU A 77 1.36 -3.56 0.13
N MET A 78 1.66 -4.84 0.37
CA MET A 78 1.01 -5.94 -0.34
C MET A 78 -0.40 -6.20 0.21
N SER A 79 -1.19 -7.05 -0.47
CA SER A 79 -2.47 -7.49 0.09
C SER A 79 -2.28 -8.18 1.44
N ASN A 80 -3.11 -7.79 2.41
CA ASN A 80 -3.00 -8.15 3.82
C ASN A 80 -1.71 -7.64 4.48
N GLU A 81 -1.19 -6.49 4.08
CA GLU A 81 -0.12 -5.81 4.82
C GLU A 81 -0.58 -4.48 5.40
N PHE A 82 0.05 -4.08 6.50
CA PHE A 82 -0.21 -2.82 7.16
C PHE A 82 1.07 -2.18 7.70
N ALA A 83 1.00 -0.86 7.85
CA ALA A 83 1.98 -0.05 8.54
C ALA A 83 1.33 0.66 9.72
N VAL A 84 2.09 0.86 10.79
CA VAL A 84 1.69 1.73 11.90
C VAL A 84 2.70 2.87 11.97
N ILE A 85 2.19 4.10 11.88
CA ILE A 85 2.99 5.33 11.94
C ILE A 85 2.36 6.31 12.92
N TYR A 86 3.09 7.38 13.21
CA TYR A 86 2.57 8.50 13.98
C TYR A 86 2.31 9.69 13.05
N LEU A 87 1.10 10.24 13.09
CA LEU A 87 0.70 11.48 12.41
C LEU A 87 -0.08 12.34 13.40
N LEU A 88 0.26 13.62 13.47
CA LEU A 88 -0.49 14.60 14.25
C LEU A 88 -1.80 14.96 13.53
N PRO A 89 -2.78 15.56 14.21
CA PRO A 89 -3.94 16.13 13.55
C PRO A 89 -3.53 17.13 12.47
N GLY A 90 -4.17 17.06 11.31
CA GLY A 90 -3.86 17.92 10.17
C GLY A 90 -4.27 17.32 8.83
N LYS A 91 -4.02 18.08 7.75
CA LYS A 91 -4.30 17.66 6.38
C LYS A 91 -3.07 17.03 5.74
N TYR A 92 -3.27 15.86 5.16
CA TYR A 92 -2.22 15.06 4.54
C TYR A 92 -2.57 14.70 3.12
N GLU A 93 -1.60 14.84 2.22
CA GLU A 93 -1.68 14.37 0.85
C GLU A 93 -1.20 12.92 0.78
N PHE A 94 -2.11 12.01 0.46
CA PHE A 94 -1.83 10.61 0.17
C PHE A 94 -1.70 10.41 -1.33
N LYS A 95 -0.48 10.21 -1.81
CA LYS A 95 -0.23 9.77 -3.18
C LYS A 95 -0.12 8.25 -3.19
N LEU A 96 -0.97 7.62 -4.00
CA LEU A 96 -1.08 6.18 -4.13
C LEU A 96 -0.71 5.76 -5.54
N VAL A 97 0.12 4.72 -5.67
CA VAL A 97 0.52 4.13 -6.94
C VAL A 97 0.42 2.62 -6.87
N HIS A 98 -0.45 2.04 -7.68
CA HIS A 98 -0.43 0.60 -7.96
C HIS A 98 -0.08 0.37 -9.43
N LYS A 99 0.42 -0.83 -9.74
CA LYS A 99 0.76 -1.22 -11.10
C LYS A 99 -0.06 -2.43 -11.49
N ASP A 100 -0.73 -2.28 -12.63
CA ASP A 100 -1.31 -3.36 -13.41
C ASP A 100 -0.64 -3.31 -14.80
N ILE A 101 -1.38 -3.49 -15.90
CA ILE A 101 -0.92 -3.26 -17.29
C ILE A 101 -0.22 -1.88 -17.42
N LYS A 102 -0.71 -0.87 -16.69
CA LYS A 102 -0.07 0.45 -16.54
C LYS A 102 -0.02 0.87 -15.07
N ASN A 103 0.71 1.96 -14.79
CA ASN A 103 0.73 2.57 -13.47
C ASN A 103 -0.51 3.44 -13.27
N PHE A 104 -1.23 3.21 -12.18
CA PHE A 104 -2.36 4.02 -11.77
C PHE A 104 -1.97 4.87 -10.56
N THR A 105 -1.89 6.17 -10.77
CA THR A 105 -1.57 7.15 -9.73
C THR A 105 -2.81 7.93 -9.36
N SER A 106 -3.04 8.13 -8.07
CA SER A 106 -4.10 9.02 -7.56
C SER A 106 -3.63 9.75 -6.31
N ILE A 107 -4.12 10.96 -6.11
CA ILE A 107 -3.84 11.79 -4.93
C ILE A 107 -5.13 11.95 -4.14
N HIS A 108 -5.06 11.78 -2.82
CA HIS A 108 -6.17 11.89 -1.88
C HIS A 108 -5.78 12.83 -0.76
N THR A 109 -6.63 13.79 -0.41
CA THR A 109 -6.43 14.62 0.78
C THR A 109 -7.19 13.99 1.94
N ILE A 110 -6.48 13.63 3.01
CA ILE A 110 -7.06 13.05 4.23
C ILE A 110 -6.83 14.02 5.37
N GLU A 111 -7.91 14.38 6.07
CA GLU A 111 -7.86 15.18 7.29
C GLU A 111 -7.86 14.22 8.49
N ILE A 112 -6.77 14.26 9.25
CA ILE A 112 -6.54 13.46 10.44
C ILE A 112 -6.95 14.31 11.64
N ASP A 113 -7.79 13.76 12.48
CA ASP A 113 -8.18 14.32 13.78
C ASP A 113 -7.76 13.39 14.93
N ASN A 114 -8.19 13.72 16.14
CA ASN A 114 -7.87 12.94 17.34
C ASN A 114 -8.55 11.55 17.36
N ASP A 115 -9.62 11.37 16.57
CA ASP A 115 -10.40 10.14 16.51
C ASP A 115 -9.96 9.23 15.35
N THR A 116 -9.05 9.72 14.50
CA THR A 116 -8.54 9.00 13.35
C THR A 116 -7.52 7.94 13.77
N LYS A 117 -7.90 6.67 13.61
CA LYS A 117 -7.12 5.50 14.05
C LYS A 117 -6.70 4.61 12.88
N ILE A 118 -7.58 4.45 11.89
CA ILE A 118 -7.41 3.46 10.82
C ILE A 118 -7.73 4.07 9.46
N ILE A 119 -6.79 3.92 8.53
CA ILE A 119 -6.92 4.31 7.13
C ILE A 119 -6.78 3.06 6.24
N CYS A 120 -7.75 2.85 5.38
CA CYS A 120 -7.72 1.85 4.32
C CYS A 120 -7.18 2.50 3.05
N VAL A 121 -6.16 1.89 2.45
CA VAL A 121 -5.72 2.21 1.09
C VAL A 121 -5.87 0.97 0.21
N LYS A 122 -6.33 1.10 -1.03
CA LYS A 122 -6.42 -0.05 -1.94
C LYS A 122 -6.39 0.34 -3.41
N PRO A 123 -5.82 -0.52 -4.27
CA PRO A 123 -6.06 -0.42 -5.71
C PRO A 123 -7.55 -0.65 -6.02
N THR A 124 -7.99 -0.09 -7.14
CA THR A 124 -9.28 -0.33 -7.79
C THR A 124 -9.01 -0.59 -9.27
N ILE A 125 -10.02 -0.99 -10.05
CA ILE A 125 -9.85 -1.36 -11.46
C ILE A 125 -9.17 -0.26 -12.30
N THR A 126 -9.44 1.02 -11.98
CA THR A 126 -8.96 2.15 -12.79
C THR A 126 -8.25 3.26 -11.98
N SER A 127 -8.10 3.10 -10.66
CA SER A 127 -7.57 4.13 -9.75
C SER A 127 -7.15 3.51 -8.40
N ASN A 128 -6.96 4.34 -7.37
CA ASN A 128 -6.82 3.88 -5.99
C ASN A 128 -7.87 4.55 -5.10
N LYS A 129 -8.09 3.96 -3.93
CA LYS A 129 -8.93 4.50 -2.87
C LYS A 129 -8.10 4.71 -1.61
N ALA A 130 -8.34 5.82 -0.92
CA ALA A 130 -7.85 6.08 0.43
C ALA A 130 -9.03 6.56 1.28
N GLU A 131 -9.29 5.93 2.43
CA GLU A 131 -10.43 6.29 3.29
C GLU A 131 -10.12 6.04 4.77
N ILE A 132 -10.59 6.93 5.64
CA ILE A 132 -10.62 6.69 7.09
C ILE A 132 -11.75 5.70 7.36
N THR A 133 -11.43 4.56 7.96
CA THR A 133 -12.43 3.55 8.32
C THR A 133 -12.68 3.50 9.82
N ASN A 134 -11.65 3.75 10.63
CA ASN A 134 -11.66 3.53 12.09
C ASN A 134 -12.18 2.14 12.52
N ILE A 135 -12.24 1.20 11.59
CA ILE A 135 -12.74 -0.17 11.78
C ILE A 135 -11.66 -1.12 11.28
N ILE A 136 -11.34 -2.11 12.11
CA ILE A 136 -10.44 -3.20 11.77
C ILE A 136 -11.17 -4.19 10.85
N PRO A 137 -10.54 -4.66 9.76
CA PRO A 137 -11.15 -5.64 8.88
C PRO A 137 -11.34 -6.99 9.60
N ASN A 138 -12.45 -7.70 9.33
CA ASN A 138 -12.79 -8.96 10.00
C ASN A 138 -11.69 -10.03 9.92
N ASN A 139 -10.88 -10.02 8.86
CA ASN A 139 -9.78 -10.95 8.61
C ASN A 139 -8.41 -10.38 9.01
N PHE A 140 -8.34 -9.42 9.94
CA PHE A 140 -7.09 -8.75 10.32
C PHE A 140 -6.02 -9.70 10.87
N HIS A 141 -6.40 -10.84 11.46
CA HIS A 141 -5.46 -11.89 11.86
C HIS A 141 -4.59 -12.44 10.70
N LEU A 142 -5.00 -12.23 9.45
CA LEU A 142 -4.24 -12.60 8.25
C LEU A 142 -3.27 -11.49 7.79
N PHE A 143 -3.28 -10.34 8.45
CA PHE A 143 -2.48 -9.18 8.09
C PHE A 143 -1.08 -9.25 8.71
N ARG A 144 -0.08 -8.74 7.97
CA ARG A 144 1.31 -8.66 8.42
C ARG A 144 1.79 -7.22 8.44
N ASN A 145 2.55 -6.88 9.48
CA ASN A 145 3.22 -5.58 9.58
C ASN A 145 4.39 -5.52 8.59
N ILE A 146 4.55 -4.41 7.88
CA ILE A 146 5.60 -4.25 6.85
C ILE A 146 7.02 -4.04 7.39
N ILE A 147 7.23 -3.99 8.70
CA ILE A 147 8.59 -4.01 9.27
C ILE A 147 9.20 -5.37 8.99
N ARG A 148 9.85 -5.47 7.83
CA ARG A 148 10.63 -6.65 7.46
C ARG A 148 11.72 -6.82 8.52
N GLN A 149 11.72 -7.96 9.19
CA GLN A 149 12.87 -8.37 10.00
C GLN A 149 14.07 -8.39 9.04
N LYS A 150 15.13 -7.65 9.42
CA LYS A 150 16.42 -7.72 8.72
C LYS A 150 17.01 -9.11 8.87
#